data_AF-A0A6M1YRT5-F1
#
_entry.id   AF-A0A6M1YRT5-F1
#
_cell.length_a   1.000
_cell.length_b   1.000
_cell.length_c   1.000
_cell.angle_alpha   90.00
_cell.angle_beta   90.00
_cell.angle_gamma   90.00
#
_symmetry.space_group_name_H-M   'P 1'
#
loop_
_entity.id
_entity.type
_entity.pdbx_description
1 polymer ?
#
loop_
_entity_poly.entity_id
_entity_poly.type
_entity_poly.pdbx_seq_one_letter_code
_entity_poly.pdbx_strand_id
1 'polypeptide(L)'
;MASLSATDPKKARETHPSIKVEIANKKVQNTANKINYWVLFGSIFVTLGIVAISIATCGLNQIAFFSIAVATLDQTLGIGAISAFIGTVAIFKALYDKKRREKNSKLPSSIESPKIRPTLPSPPPSSTGASPSATSSKPAPKPPSTGAASGTQSKRKAIVIEPKKFGFTGITNYNNTCWLISLMQMLLNIEAFKELLKKEPTFKTFIDNYQTAISEDKGIDVLAIKTFLKDVLKVADITDGSRCHDSHEPLLGILCLLQKLDPGKKLENKLIVKNYYEHPDKSKSFSEEEVKHRGLIELPPPTKKEEDTLNNRLLEYFIHEQDYEVEQYVEIEKKGVIAKVKLATPEKTCYLEERKLRISSNNLFINIQRYFGTEYLKEIEIPFRLELNENYFEDNKRTSYELCNFIVFTGNHYVAYVKKGDNWFLCDDKNVAPVDSDTVLAKTKKAYIVHYKKCS
;
A
#
# COMPACT_ATOMS: atom_id res chain seq x y z
N MET A 1 -49.98 44.32 11.59
CA MET A 1 -49.44 45.57 11.01
C MET A 1 -47.98 45.71 11.46
N ALA A 2 -47.05 45.37 10.57
CA ALA A 2 -45.64 45.76 10.64
C ALA A 2 -45.08 45.60 9.23
N SER A 3 -44.80 46.73 8.56
CA SER A 3 -44.31 46.79 7.19
C SER A 3 -42.79 46.65 7.16
N LEU A 4 -42.27 45.58 6.54
CA LEU A 4 -40.86 45.46 6.20
C LEU A 4 -40.65 45.97 4.78
N SER A 5 -39.87 47.06 4.70
CA SER A 5 -39.43 47.72 3.49
C SER A 5 -38.35 46.88 2.78
N ALA A 6 -38.53 46.65 1.49
CA ALA A 6 -37.56 46.02 0.62
C ALA A 6 -36.53 47.07 0.14
N THR A 7 -35.25 46.83 0.46
CA THR A 7 -34.12 47.58 -0.10
C THR A 7 -33.50 46.86 -1.30
N ASP A 8 -33.23 47.66 -2.32
CA ASP A 8 -32.81 47.37 -3.70
C ASP A 8 -31.37 46.81 -3.81
N PRO A 9 -31.11 45.66 -4.45
CA PRO A 9 -29.77 45.07 -4.56
C PRO A 9 -29.13 45.43 -5.91
N LYS A 10 -28.88 46.70 -6.17
CA LYS A 10 -28.11 47.16 -7.35
C LYS A 10 -27.16 48.32 -7.03
N LYS A 11 -26.21 48.10 -6.12
CA LYS A 11 -24.94 48.86 -6.08
C LYS A 11 -23.99 48.29 -5.05
N ALA A 12 -22.94 47.62 -5.52
CA ALA A 12 -21.60 47.53 -4.92
C ALA A 12 -20.95 46.21 -5.36
N ARG A 13 -20.22 46.25 -6.48
CA ARG A 13 -19.18 45.26 -6.75
C ARG A 13 -17.99 45.98 -7.36
N GLU A 14 -17.37 46.83 -6.55
CA GLU A 14 -16.02 47.30 -6.80
C GLU A 14 -15.09 46.10 -6.61
N THR A 15 -14.46 45.67 -7.70
CA THR A 15 -13.54 44.54 -7.70
C THR A 15 -12.22 45.01 -7.10
N HIS A 16 -11.87 44.42 -5.95
CA HIS A 16 -10.61 44.67 -5.26
C HIS A 16 -9.41 44.43 -6.19
N PRO A 17 -8.44 45.35 -6.28
CA PRO A 17 -7.29 45.24 -7.19
C PRO A 17 -6.39 44.03 -6.93
N SER A 18 -6.49 43.38 -5.77
CA SER A 18 -5.74 42.15 -5.44
C SER A 18 -6.15 40.93 -6.28
N ILE A 19 -7.42 40.83 -6.70
CA ILE A 19 -7.92 39.69 -7.47
C ILE A 19 -7.42 39.72 -8.93
N LYS A 20 -7.21 40.93 -9.48
CA LYS A 20 -6.67 41.08 -10.84
C LYS A 20 -5.20 40.64 -10.95
N VAL A 21 -4.42 40.83 -9.89
CA VAL A 21 -3.01 40.42 -9.83
C VAL A 21 -2.88 38.89 -9.76
N GLU A 22 -3.75 38.22 -9.01
CA GLU A 22 -3.73 36.75 -8.92
C GLU A 22 -4.15 36.08 -10.25
N ILE A 23 -5.14 36.63 -10.95
CA ILE A 23 -5.56 36.14 -12.27
C ILE A 23 -4.47 36.35 -13.33
N ALA A 24 -3.74 37.47 -13.27
CA ALA A 24 -2.61 37.73 -14.17
C ALA A 24 -1.45 36.75 -13.93
N ASN A 25 -1.11 36.46 -12.67
CA ASN A 25 -0.05 35.50 -12.33
C ASN A 25 -0.39 34.06 -12.77
N LYS A 26 -1.65 33.63 -12.64
CA LYS A 26 -2.10 32.31 -13.14
C LYS A 26 -2.01 32.20 -14.67
N LYS A 27 -2.32 33.28 -15.41
CA LYS A 27 -2.14 33.30 -16.88
C LYS A 27 -0.67 33.23 -17.30
N VAL A 28 0.23 33.89 -16.58
CA VAL A 28 1.68 33.86 -16.85
C VAL A 28 2.25 32.47 -16.59
N GLN A 29 1.91 31.83 -15.47
CA GLN A 29 2.35 30.45 -15.18
C GLN A 29 1.83 29.43 -16.21
N ASN A 30 0.55 29.53 -16.62
CA ASN A 30 0.01 28.64 -17.65
C ASN A 30 0.69 28.85 -19.03
N THR A 31 1.11 30.07 -19.34
CA THR A 31 1.85 30.36 -20.57
C THR A 31 3.27 29.81 -20.51
N ALA A 32 3.96 29.95 -19.37
CA ALA A 32 5.29 29.37 -19.15
C ALA A 32 5.29 27.83 -19.24
N ASN A 33 4.27 27.18 -18.67
CA ASN A 33 4.12 25.73 -18.76
C ASN A 33 3.89 25.26 -20.21
N LYS A 34 3.09 26.00 -20.99
CA LYS A 34 2.89 25.70 -22.42
C LYS A 34 4.19 25.83 -23.22
N ILE A 35 5.00 26.85 -22.94
CA ILE A 35 6.32 27.03 -23.60
C ILE A 35 7.25 25.86 -23.27
N ASN A 36 7.32 25.43 -22.00
CA ASN A 36 8.13 24.27 -21.60
C ASN A 36 7.69 22.97 -22.29
N TYR A 37 6.37 22.78 -22.48
CA TYR A 37 5.86 21.64 -23.24
C TYR A 37 6.28 21.66 -24.71
N TRP A 38 6.24 22.82 -25.39
CA TRP A 38 6.69 22.93 -26.77
C TRP A 38 8.20 22.74 -26.94
N VAL A 39 8.99 23.18 -25.96
CA VAL A 39 10.45 22.93 -25.94
C VAL A 39 10.75 21.44 -25.74
N LEU A 40 10.05 20.77 -24.82
CA LEU A 40 10.18 19.33 -24.60
C LEU A 40 9.71 18.51 -25.82
N PHE A 41 8.61 18.93 -26.45
CA PHE A 41 8.12 18.28 -27.66
C PHE A 41 9.11 18.47 -28.82
N GLY A 42 9.62 19.68 -29.02
CA GLY A 42 10.65 19.97 -30.03
C GLY A 42 11.93 19.15 -29.83
N SER A 43 12.40 18.97 -28.60
CA SER A 43 13.61 18.18 -28.31
C SER A 43 13.44 16.69 -28.63
N ILE A 44 12.24 16.13 -28.43
CA ILE A 44 11.91 14.75 -28.83
C ILE A 44 12.02 14.59 -30.35
N PHE A 45 11.47 15.52 -31.14
CA PHE A 45 11.55 15.45 -32.60
C PHE A 45 12.96 15.61 -33.14
N VAL A 46 13.78 16.49 -32.54
CA VAL A 46 15.20 16.61 -32.89
C VAL A 46 15.94 15.31 -32.59
N THR A 47 15.67 14.68 -31.44
CA THR A 47 16.30 13.42 -31.05
C THR A 47 15.91 12.28 -32.00
N LEU A 48 14.62 12.17 -32.35
CA LEU A 48 14.14 11.20 -33.34
C LEU A 48 14.72 11.45 -34.73
N GLY A 49 14.87 12.71 -35.14
CA GLY A 49 15.54 13.09 -36.38
C GLY A 49 17.00 12.66 -36.42
N ILE A 50 17.75 12.87 -35.34
CA ILE A 50 19.14 12.43 -35.22
C ILE A 50 19.24 10.90 -35.27
N VAL A 51 18.35 10.18 -34.60
CA VAL A 51 18.30 8.71 -34.65
C VAL A 51 17.98 8.22 -36.06
N ALA A 52 17.01 8.82 -36.75
CA ALA A 52 16.65 8.46 -38.12
C ALA A 52 17.79 8.73 -39.11
N ILE A 53 18.49 9.87 -39.00
CA ILE A 53 19.67 10.19 -39.80
C ILE A 53 20.80 9.21 -39.49
N SER A 54 21.00 8.84 -38.23
CA SER A 54 22.02 7.86 -37.83
C SER A 54 21.72 6.47 -38.42
N ILE A 55 20.45 6.04 -38.39
CA ILE A 55 20.02 4.77 -39.01
C ILE A 55 20.20 4.82 -40.53
N ALA A 56 19.84 5.94 -41.18
CA ALA A 56 19.99 6.09 -42.62
C ALA A 56 21.46 6.10 -43.06
N THR A 57 22.33 6.79 -42.33
CA THR A 57 23.78 6.85 -42.61
C THR A 57 24.51 5.54 -42.27
N CYS A 58 24.12 4.84 -41.20
CA CYS A 58 24.62 3.50 -40.91
C CYS A 58 24.10 2.45 -41.91
N GLY A 59 22.85 2.56 -42.36
CA GLY A 59 22.25 1.67 -43.35
C GLY A 59 22.88 1.81 -44.74
N LEU A 60 23.22 3.04 -45.15
CA LEU A 60 23.95 3.30 -46.40
C LEU A 60 25.38 2.74 -46.38
N ASN A 61 26.06 2.79 -45.22
CA ASN A 61 27.37 2.15 -45.06
C ASN A 61 27.28 0.62 -44.97
N GLN A 62 26.18 0.05 -44.47
CA GLN A 62 25.99 -1.40 -44.46
C GLN A 62 25.69 -1.98 -45.84
N ILE A 63 25.03 -1.26 -46.76
CA ILE A 63 24.80 -1.76 -48.13
C ILE A 63 26.10 -1.76 -48.96
N ALA A 64 26.98 -0.78 -48.74
CA ALA A 64 28.32 -0.76 -49.35
C ALA A 64 29.26 -1.82 -48.76
N PHE A 65 29.18 -2.10 -47.45
CA PHE A 65 29.99 -3.14 -46.81
C PHE A 65 29.45 -4.55 -47.01
N PHE A 66 28.13 -4.78 -47.10
CA PHE A 66 27.57 -6.12 -47.33
C PHE A 66 27.91 -6.64 -48.73
N SER A 67 27.99 -5.77 -49.74
CA SER A 67 28.35 -6.20 -51.10
C SER A 67 29.81 -6.63 -51.22
N ILE A 68 30.72 -6.05 -50.42
CA ILE A 68 32.15 -6.42 -50.38
C ILE A 68 32.40 -7.57 -49.39
N ALA A 69 31.66 -7.63 -48.28
CA ALA A 69 31.77 -8.69 -47.28
C ALA A 69 31.15 -10.00 -47.75
N VAL A 70 30.02 -10.01 -48.46
CA VAL A 70 29.42 -11.25 -48.99
C VAL A 70 30.30 -11.88 -50.09
N ALA A 71 31.07 -11.08 -50.83
CA ALA A 71 32.03 -11.60 -51.81
C ALA A 71 33.34 -12.13 -51.19
N THR A 72 33.66 -11.77 -49.94
CA THR A 72 34.88 -12.22 -49.23
C THR A 72 34.63 -13.21 -48.11
N LEU A 73 33.39 -13.34 -47.62
CA LEU A 73 33.03 -14.24 -46.53
C LEU A 73 32.76 -15.69 -46.99
N ASP A 74 32.59 -15.93 -48.29
CA ASP A 74 32.35 -17.27 -48.84
C ASP A 74 33.64 -18.10 -49.00
N GLN A 75 34.82 -17.54 -48.72
CA GLN A 75 36.10 -18.27 -48.84
C GLN A 75 36.98 -18.30 -47.59
N THR A 76 36.62 -17.68 -46.45
CA THR A 76 37.63 -17.55 -45.37
C THR A 76 37.22 -17.67 -43.90
N LEU A 77 35.99 -18.01 -43.50
CA LEU A 77 35.71 -18.18 -42.06
C LEU A 77 34.74 -19.31 -41.71
N GLY A 78 35.23 -20.55 -41.89
CA GLY A 78 34.88 -21.64 -40.97
C GLY A 78 35.54 -21.42 -39.61
N ILE A 79 34.78 -21.63 -38.52
CA ILE A 79 35.25 -21.88 -37.14
C ILE A 79 35.86 -20.67 -36.37
N GLY A 80 36.46 -19.68 -37.03
CA GLY A 80 37.15 -18.57 -36.35
C GLY A 80 36.23 -17.60 -35.57
N ALA A 81 35.08 -17.22 -36.14
CA ALA A 81 34.20 -16.21 -35.54
C ALA A 81 33.48 -16.69 -34.26
N ILE A 82 33.16 -17.98 -34.19
CA ILE A 82 32.54 -18.60 -33.00
C ILE A 82 33.55 -18.62 -31.83
N SER A 83 34.82 -18.85 -32.13
CA SER A 83 35.90 -18.88 -31.14
C SER A 83 36.17 -17.50 -30.54
N ALA A 84 36.14 -16.45 -31.37
CA ALA A 84 36.27 -15.06 -30.91
C ALA A 84 35.09 -14.63 -30.02
N PHE A 85 33.86 -15.05 -30.35
CA PHE A 85 32.69 -14.74 -29.53
C PHE A 85 32.75 -15.42 -28.16
N ILE A 86 33.13 -16.70 -28.11
CA ILE A 86 33.31 -17.44 -26.85
C ILE A 86 34.43 -16.82 -26.00
N GLY A 87 35.55 -16.43 -26.61
CA GLY A 87 36.65 -15.73 -25.93
C GLY A 87 36.21 -14.39 -25.33
N THR A 88 35.40 -13.62 -26.06
CA THR A 88 34.89 -12.32 -25.59
C THR A 88 33.96 -12.49 -24.38
N VAL A 89 33.07 -13.50 -24.41
CA VAL A 89 32.18 -13.82 -23.28
C VAL A 89 32.97 -14.26 -22.04
N ALA A 90 34.03 -15.06 -22.21
CA ALA A 90 34.90 -15.49 -21.12
C ALA A 90 35.65 -14.31 -20.46
N ILE A 91 36.15 -13.37 -21.28
CA ILE A 91 36.82 -12.15 -20.80
C ILE A 91 35.84 -11.26 -20.02
N PHE A 92 34.62 -11.05 -20.53
CA PHE A 92 33.60 -10.28 -19.82
C PHE A 92 33.21 -10.91 -18.48
N LYS A 93 33.08 -12.24 -18.42
CA LYS A 93 32.82 -12.97 -17.17
C LYS A 93 33.97 -12.81 -16.17
N ALA A 94 35.22 -12.93 -16.62
CA ALA A 94 36.39 -12.77 -15.77
C ALA A 94 36.51 -11.33 -15.21
N LEU A 95 36.24 -10.31 -16.02
CA LEU A 95 36.24 -8.91 -15.59
C LEU A 95 35.11 -8.62 -14.60
N TYR A 96 33.93 -9.19 -14.82
CA TYR A 96 32.80 -9.08 -13.90
C TYR A 96 33.10 -9.70 -12.53
N ASP A 97 33.67 -10.91 -12.52
CA ASP A 97 34.02 -11.61 -11.28
C ASP A 97 35.16 -10.90 -10.52
N LYS A 98 36.14 -10.32 -11.23
CA LYS A 98 37.19 -9.49 -10.63
C LYS A 98 36.61 -8.26 -9.93
N LYS A 99 35.72 -7.53 -10.60
CA LYS A 99 35.06 -6.33 -10.03
C LYS A 99 34.19 -6.67 -8.82
N ARG A 100 33.57 -7.86 -8.81
CA ARG A 100 32.82 -8.39 -7.66
C ARG A 100 33.72 -8.70 -6.47
N ARG A 101 34.92 -9.26 -6.69
CA ARG A 101 35.90 -9.52 -5.63
C ARG A 101 36.45 -8.23 -5.02
N GLU A 102 36.76 -7.23 -5.85
CA GLU A 102 37.22 -5.91 -5.38
C GLU A 102 36.15 -5.17 -4.56
N LYS A 103 34.86 -5.37 -4.88
CA LYS A 103 33.76 -4.80 -4.11
C LYS A 103 33.58 -5.49 -2.76
N ASN A 104 33.84 -6.79 -2.69
CA ASN A 104 33.76 -7.57 -1.45
C ASN A 104 35.01 -7.44 -0.57
N SER A 105 36.18 -7.08 -1.12
CA SER A 105 37.41 -6.87 -0.34
C SER A 105 37.50 -5.50 0.33
N LYS A 106 36.54 -4.58 0.07
CA LYS A 106 36.46 -3.26 0.69
C LYS A 106 35.49 -3.20 1.89
N LEU A 107 34.97 -4.34 2.35
CA LEU A 107 34.23 -4.40 3.61
C LEU A 107 35.23 -4.51 4.77
N PRO A 108 35.27 -3.55 5.71
CA PRO A 108 36.18 -3.62 6.84
C PRO A 108 35.81 -4.79 7.77
N SER A 109 36.71 -5.76 7.88
CA SER A 109 36.67 -6.82 8.87
C SER A 109 37.14 -6.27 10.22
N SER A 110 36.26 -5.64 10.99
CA SER A 110 36.39 -5.53 12.45
C SER A 110 35.06 -5.10 13.05
N ILE A 111 34.29 -6.09 13.52
CA ILE A 111 33.34 -5.87 14.60
C ILE A 111 33.96 -6.55 15.81
N GLU A 112 34.65 -5.75 16.62
CA GLU A 112 34.98 -6.13 17.99
C GLU A 112 33.69 -6.30 18.79
N SER A 113 33.67 -7.37 19.59
CA SER A 113 32.59 -7.72 20.52
C SER A 113 32.31 -6.58 21.51
N PRO A 114 31.03 -6.27 21.85
CA PRO A 114 30.73 -5.25 22.84
C PRO A 114 31.15 -5.75 24.24
N LYS A 115 32.15 -5.08 24.81
CA LYS A 115 32.57 -5.21 26.20
C LYS A 115 31.49 -4.59 27.09
N ILE A 116 30.84 -5.43 27.90
CA ILE A 116 29.90 -5.04 28.95
C ILE A 116 30.59 -4.03 29.87
N ARG A 117 29.99 -2.84 30.06
CA ARG A 117 30.42 -1.87 31.08
C ARG A 117 29.26 -1.54 32.03
N PRO A 118 29.51 -1.39 33.34
CA PRO A 118 28.48 -1.40 34.37
C PRO A 118 27.74 -0.07 34.50
N THR A 119 26.51 -0.19 34.99
CA THR A 119 25.61 0.83 35.52
C THR A 119 26.30 1.89 36.38
N LEU A 120 26.02 3.18 36.10
CA LEU A 120 26.21 4.29 37.05
C LEU A 120 24.87 4.67 37.69
N PRO A 121 24.89 5.14 38.96
CA PRO A 121 23.70 5.38 39.76
C PRO A 121 23.05 6.74 39.50
N SER A 122 21.75 6.79 39.75
CA SER A 122 20.89 7.97 39.72
C SER A 122 21.32 9.02 40.77
N PRO A 123 21.11 10.33 40.51
CA PRO A 123 21.43 11.38 41.47
C PRO A 123 20.35 11.51 42.57
N PRO A 124 20.71 11.97 43.78
CA PRO A 124 19.78 12.13 44.90
C PRO A 124 18.99 13.46 44.81
N PRO A 125 17.88 13.59 45.56
CA PRO A 125 17.08 14.81 45.58
C PRO A 125 17.69 15.85 46.51
N SER A 126 17.84 17.09 46.03
CA SER A 126 18.23 18.24 46.84
C SER A 126 17.00 18.98 47.35
N SER A 127 16.91 19.08 48.67
CA SER A 127 16.00 19.95 49.42
C SER A 127 16.77 21.11 50.06
N THR A 128 16.02 22.19 50.36
CA THR A 128 16.27 23.30 51.31
C THR A 128 16.69 24.67 50.73
N GLY A 129 15.96 25.72 51.15
CA GLY A 129 16.36 27.13 51.05
C GLY A 129 15.19 28.13 50.95
N ALA A 130 14.81 28.75 52.08
CA ALA A 130 13.75 29.76 52.31
C ALA A 130 14.01 31.12 51.57
N SER A 131 13.00 31.80 50.96
CA SER A 131 12.09 32.89 51.46
C SER A 131 12.75 34.28 51.66
N PRO A 132 12.06 35.46 51.65
CA PRO A 132 10.66 35.79 51.25
C PRO A 132 10.50 37.06 50.35
N SER A 133 9.33 37.28 49.75
CA SER A 133 8.70 38.62 49.71
C SER A 133 7.21 38.53 49.37
N ALA A 134 6.43 39.37 50.04
CA ALA A 134 4.98 39.33 50.14
C ALA A 134 4.28 40.21 49.09
N THR A 135 3.13 39.78 48.59
CA THR A 135 1.98 40.68 48.38
C THR A 135 0.66 39.91 48.35
N SER A 136 -0.30 40.48 49.06
CA SER A 136 -1.59 39.91 49.44
C SER A 136 -2.64 39.89 48.33
N SER A 137 -3.38 38.80 48.17
CA SER A 137 -4.80 38.85 47.79
C SER A 137 -5.57 37.60 48.28
N LYS A 138 -6.84 37.85 48.64
CA LYS A 138 -7.85 37.00 49.31
C LYS A 138 -7.94 35.52 48.87
N PRO A 139 -8.22 34.56 49.79
CA PRO A 139 -8.52 33.18 49.42
C PRO A 139 -10.03 32.92 49.24
N ALA A 140 -10.35 32.16 48.19
CA ALA A 140 -11.62 31.47 47.96
C ALA A 140 -11.63 30.10 48.71
N PRO A 141 -12.80 29.47 48.95
CA PRO A 141 -12.92 28.31 49.82
C PRO A 141 -12.31 27.04 49.20
N LYS A 142 -11.55 26.29 50.02
CA LYS A 142 -10.95 24.98 49.69
C LYS A 142 -12.02 23.90 49.46
N PRO A 143 -11.89 23.06 48.41
CA PRO A 143 -12.58 21.78 48.34
C PRO A 143 -11.96 20.74 49.30
N PRO A 144 -12.75 19.73 49.74
CA PRO A 144 -12.33 18.75 50.73
C PRO A 144 -11.22 17.83 50.21
N SER A 145 -10.19 17.63 51.04
CA SER A 145 -9.08 16.73 50.79
C SER A 145 -9.54 15.27 50.79
N THR A 146 -9.62 14.65 49.62
CA THR A 146 -9.76 13.20 49.47
C THR A 146 -8.45 12.52 49.88
N GLY A 147 -8.54 11.65 50.88
CA GLY A 147 -7.42 10.88 51.43
C GLY A 147 -6.71 10.05 50.37
N ALA A 148 -5.38 10.13 50.38
CA ALA A 148 -4.49 9.31 49.59
C ALA A 148 -4.55 7.86 50.07
N ALA A 149 -5.40 7.05 49.42
CA ALA A 149 -5.34 5.60 49.53
C ALA A 149 -4.08 5.12 48.77
N SER A 150 -3.03 4.82 49.54
CA SER A 150 -1.85 4.09 49.09
C SER A 150 -2.27 2.69 48.63
N GLY A 151 -2.67 2.59 47.36
CA GLY A 151 -3.03 1.35 46.72
C GLY A 151 -1.80 0.47 46.60
N THR A 152 -1.72 -0.55 47.45
CA THR A 152 -0.72 -1.62 47.36
C THR A 152 -0.84 -2.26 45.98
N GLN A 153 0.10 -1.97 45.08
CA GLN A 153 0.19 -2.61 43.77
C GLN A 153 0.48 -4.10 43.97
N SER A 154 -0.59 -4.89 44.11
CA SER A 154 -0.54 -6.33 44.09
C SER A 154 0.09 -6.77 42.77
N LYS A 155 1.34 -7.24 42.83
CA LYS A 155 2.06 -7.86 41.71
C LYS A 155 1.24 -9.04 41.18
N ARG A 156 0.34 -8.79 40.23
CA ARG A 156 -0.33 -9.86 39.48
C ARG A 156 0.78 -10.60 38.75
N LYS A 157 1.02 -11.86 39.11
CA LYS A 157 1.88 -12.75 38.33
C LYS A 157 1.35 -12.73 36.90
N ALA A 158 2.16 -12.25 35.95
CA ALA A 158 1.82 -12.27 34.55
C ALA A 158 1.56 -13.73 34.15
N ILE A 159 0.34 -14.01 33.68
CA ILE A 159 0.01 -15.32 33.13
C ILE A 159 0.86 -15.47 31.88
N VAL A 160 1.77 -16.46 31.86
CA VAL A 160 2.57 -16.76 30.69
C VAL A 160 1.65 -17.43 29.67
N ILE A 161 1.30 -16.69 28.62
CA ILE A 161 0.44 -17.18 27.53
C ILE A 161 1.35 -17.87 26.51
N GLU A 162 1.19 -19.19 26.36
CA GLU A 162 1.91 -19.96 25.34
C GLU A 162 1.16 -19.90 23.99
N PRO A 163 1.76 -19.34 22.92
CA PRO A 163 1.08 -19.19 21.62
C PRO A 163 0.55 -20.49 21.01
N LYS A 164 1.22 -21.61 21.25
CA LYS A 164 0.81 -22.94 20.74
C LYS A 164 -0.57 -23.36 21.24
N LYS A 165 -0.95 -22.99 22.47
CA LYS A 165 -2.28 -23.25 23.03
C LYS A 165 -3.40 -22.53 22.26
N PHE A 166 -3.05 -21.51 21.49
CA PHE A 166 -3.95 -20.73 20.64
C PHE A 166 -3.89 -21.15 19.17
N GLY A 167 -3.12 -22.20 18.85
CA GLY A 167 -2.96 -22.71 17.50
C GLY A 167 -1.95 -21.91 16.66
N PHE A 168 -0.99 -21.23 17.29
CA PHE A 168 0.07 -20.51 16.59
C PHE A 168 1.42 -21.19 16.73
N THR A 169 2.19 -21.14 15.66
CA THR A 169 3.62 -21.43 15.66
C THR A 169 4.33 -20.51 14.67
N GLY A 170 5.64 -20.37 14.85
CA GLY A 170 6.48 -19.55 13.99
C GLY A 170 6.72 -20.20 12.62
N ILE A 171 6.96 -19.37 11.60
CA ILE A 171 7.35 -19.82 10.25
C ILE A 171 8.76 -19.28 9.97
N THR A 172 9.67 -20.16 9.58
CA THR A 172 11.06 -19.79 9.33
C THR A 172 11.18 -18.90 8.10
N ASN A 173 11.87 -17.77 8.25
CA ASN A 173 12.16 -16.87 7.14
C ASN A 173 13.38 -17.34 6.35
N TYR A 174 13.11 -17.69 5.09
CA TYR A 174 14.12 -18.01 4.10
C TYR A 174 14.17 -16.91 3.05
N ASN A 175 15.33 -16.29 2.87
CA ASN A 175 15.59 -15.35 1.77
C ASN A 175 14.57 -14.20 1.68
N ASN A 176 14.33 -13.50 2.79
CA ASN A 176 13.45 -12.33 2.86
C ASN A 176 11.99 -12.65 2.49
N THR A 177 11.45 -13.71 3.08
CA THR A 177 10.05 -14.16 2.91
C THR A 177 9.08 -13.65 3.98
N CYS A 178 9.51 -12.71 4.82
CA CYS A 178 8.67 -12.12 5.88
C CYS A 178 7.35 -11.52 5.37
N TRP A 179 7.32 -10.97 4.15
CA TRP A 179 6.10 -10.49 3.48
C TRP A 179 5.07 -11.62 3.28
N LEU A 180 5.53 -12.82 2.95
CA LEU A 180 4.67 -14.00 2.76
C LEU A 180 4.30 -14.61 4.10
N ILE A 181 5.24 -14.66 5.03
CA ILE A 181 5.02 -15.24 6.37
C ILE A 181 3.96 -14.44 7.12
N SER A 182 4.10 -13.12 7.18
CA SER A 182 3.11 -12.23 7.82
C SER A 182 1.72 -12.38 7.18
N LEU A 183 1.66 -12.49 5.85
CA LEU A 183 0.42 -12.77 5.13
C LEU A 183 -0.17 -14.14 5.49
N MET A 184 0.65 -15.19 5.53
CA MET A 184 0.18 -16.53 5.90
C MET A 184 -0.34 -16.58 7.34
N GLN A 185 0.33 -15.94 8.30
CA GLN A 185 -0.13 -15.88 9.70
C GLN A 185 -1.51 -15.20 9.80
N MET A 186 -1.75 -14.13 9.02
CA MET A 186 -3.05 -13.49 8.92
C MET A 186 -4.12 -14.44 8.34
N LEU A 187 -3.83 -15.08 7.20
CA LEU A 187 -4.80 -15.89 6.47
C LEU A 187 -5.15 -17.20 7.21
N LEU A 188 -4.18 -17.84 7.87
CA LEU A 188 -4.40 -19.06 8.65
C LEU A 188 -5.30 -18.82 9.87
N ASN A 189 -5.39 -17.58 10.37
CA ASN A 189 -6.29 -17.22 11.46
C ASN A 189 -7.76 -17.05 10.99
N ILE A 190 -8.02 -17.02 9.68
CA ILE A 190 -9.36 -16.88 9.11
C ILE A 190 -9.86 -18.28 8.76
N GLU A 191 -10.67 -18.87 9.65
CA GLU A 191 -11.09 -20.29 9.53
C GLU A 191 -11.69 -20.63 8.17
N ALA A 192 -12.61 -19.79 7.67
CA ALA A 192 -13.24 -20.00 6.38
C ALA A 192 -12.21 -20.01 5.22
N PHE A 193 -11.16 -19.20 5.30
CA PHE A 193 -10.12 -19.13 4.27
C PHE A 193 -9.20 -20.34 4.37
N LYS A 194 -8.81 -20.74 5.59
CA LYS A 194 -8.01 -21.93 5.83
C LYS A 194 -8.67 -23.18 5.24
N GLU A 195 -9.98 -23.36 5.45
CA GLU A 195 -10.72 -24.50 4.89
C GLU A 195 -10.84 -24.46 3.36
N LEU A 196 -10.96 -23.27 2.77
CA LEU A 196 -10.93 -23.12 1.31
C LEU A 196 -9.54 -23.39 0.74
N LEU A 197 -8.48 -22.87 1.36
CA LEU A 197 -7.09 -23.09 0.92
C LEU A 197 -6.70 -24.56 0.97
N LYS A 198 -7.23 -25.34 1.92
CA LYS A 198 -7.02 -26.81 1.96
C LYS A 198 -7.54 -27.55 0.72
N LYS A 199 -8.41 -26.94 -0.09
CA LYS A 199 -8.83 -27.53 -1.37
C LYS A 199 -7.73 -27.50 -2.42
N GLU A 200 -6.72 -26.65 -2.26
CA GLU A 200 -5.56 -26.59 -3.14
C GLU A 200 -4.41 -27.43 -2.55
N PRO A 201 -3.91 -28.48 -3.25
CA PRO A 201 -2.96 -29.44 -2.68
C PRO A 201 -1.70 -28.83 -2.03
N THR A 202 -1.15 -27.78 -2.64
CA THR A 202 0.04 -27.10 -2.11
C THR A 202 -0.24 -26.42 -0.77
N PHE A 203 -1.36 -25.70 -0.67
CA PHE A 203 -1.79 -25.07 0.57
C PHE A 203 -2.22 -26.11 1.61
N LYS A 204 -2.89 -27.19 1.20
CA LYS A 204 -3.26 -28.29 2.11
C LYS A 204 -2.05 -28.85 2.82
N THR A 205 -1.01 -29.21 2.07
CA THR A 205 0.24 -29.77 2.61
C THR A 205 0.89 -28.79 3.59
N PHE A 206 0.95 -27.51 3.22
CA PHE A 206 1.48 -26.47 4.11
C PHE A 206 0.66 -26.33 5.41
N ILE A 207 -0.67 -26.32 5.31
CA ILE A 207 -1.57 -26.19 6.48
C ILE A 207 -1.46 -27.42 7.40
N ASP A 208 -1.40 -28.63 6.84
CA ASP A 208 -1.25 -29.86 7.62
C ASP A 208 0.11 -29.89 8.36
N ASN A 209 1.18 -29.46 7.68
CA ASN A 209 2.49 -29.28 8.30
C ASN A 209 2.48 -28.19 9.37
N TYR A 210 1.75 -27.09 9.14
CA TYR A 210 1.60 -26.03 10.12
C TYR A 210 0.90 -26.53 11.38
N GLN A 211 -0.16 -27.31 11.22
CA GLN A 211 -0.87 -27.92 12.34
C GLN A 211 0.00 -28.90 13.13
N THR A 212 0.78 -29.72 12.43
CA THR A 212 1.72 -30.67 13.04
C THR A 212 2.83 -29.94 13.83
N ALA A 213 3.35 -28.84 13.29
CA ALA A 213 4.38 -28.03 13.93
C ALA A 213 3.91 -27.34 15.23
N ILE A 214 2.61 -27.04 15.36
CA ILE A 214 2.05 -26.54 16.63
C ILE A 214 2.26 -27.56 17.75
N SER A 215 2.07 -28.86 17.46
CA SER A 215 2.27 -29.93 18.45
C SER A 215 3.73 -30.36 18.63
N GLU A 216 4.55 -30.34 17.57
CA GLU A 216 5.87 -30.98 17.55
C GLU A 216 7.06 -30.03 17.74
N ASP A 217 6.84 -28.72 17.89
CA ASP A 217 7.92 -27.71 17.97
C ASP A 217 8.89 -27.71 16.77
N LYS A 218 8.41 -28.17 15.60
CA LYS A 218 9.18 -28.14 14.36
C LYS A 218 9.01 -26.79 13.66
N GLY A 219 10.08 -26.31 13.05
CA GLY A 219 10.00 -25.14 12.17
C GLY A 219 9.20 -25.46 10.90
N ILE A 220 8.50 -24.45 10.38
CA ILE A 220 7.75 -24.54 9.12
C ILE A 220 8.45 -23.68 8.08
N ASP A 221 8.47 -24.17 6.84
CA ASP A 221 8.96 -23.43 5.69
C ASP A 221 7.81 -22.98 4.77
N VAL A 222 7.93 -21.77 4.24
CA VAL A 222 6.99 -21.14 3.30
C VAL A 222 7.42 -21.25 1.83
N LEU A 223 8.58 -21.85 1.53
CA LEU A 223 9.11 -21.94 0.16
C LEU A 223 8.14 -22.60 -0.82
N ALA A 224 7.43 -23.66 -0.42
CA ALA A 224 6.44 -24.31 -1.28
C ALA A 224 5.31 -23.36 -1.70
N ILE A 225 4.85 -22.50 -0.78
CA ILE A 225 3.84 -21.48 -1.09
C ILE A 225 4.44 -20.40 -1.99
N LYS A 226 5.68 -19.95 -1.73
CA LYS A 226 6.36 -18.98 -2.60
C LYS A 226 6.44 -19.49 -4.05
N THR A 227 6.89 -20.73 -4.24
CA THR A 227 6.97 -21.39 -5.54
C THR A 227 5.60 -21.48 -6.19
N PHE A 228 4.56 -21.87 -5.44
CA PHE A 228 3.19 -21.91 -5.96
C PHE A 228 2.67 -20.55 -6.43
N LEU A 229 2.89 -19.48 -5.66
CA LEU A 229 2.47 -18.13 -6.04
C LEU A 229 3.13 -17.66 -7.33
N LYS A 230 4.42 -17.97 -7.51
CA LYS A 230 5.18 -17.67 -8.73
C LYS A 230 4.72 -18.53 -9.91
N ASP A 231 4.72 -19.85 -9.74
CA ASP A 231 4.61 -20.78 -10.86
C ASP A 231 3.17 -21.07 -11.25
N VAL A 232 2.23 -21.04 -10.30
CA VAL A 232 0.81 -21.36 -10.54
C VAL A 232 -0.04 -20.11 -10.60
N LEU A 233 0.06 -19.22 -9.61
CA LEU A 233 -0.74 -17.99 -9.61
C LEU A 233 -0.16 -16.89 -10.50
N LYS A 234 1.07 -17.06 -11.00
CA LYS A 234 1.77 -16.09 -11.86
C LYS A 234 1.74 -14.68 -11.26
N VAL A 235 1.86 -14.58 -9.93
CA VAL A 235 1.96 -13.28 -9.26
C VAL A 235 3.23 -12.62 -9.77
N ALA A 236 3.06 -11.48 -10.43
CA ALA A 236 4.16 -10.70 -10.99
C ALA A 236 5.18 -10.40 -9.89
N ASP A 237 6.44 -10.19 -10.29
CA ASP A 237 7.53 -9.79 -9.41
C ASP A 237 8.00 -10.77 -8.34
N ILE A 238 7.32 -11.89 -8.08
CA ILE A 238 7.87 -12.99 -7.27
C ILE A 238 8.98 -13.70 -8.09
N THR A 239 10.19 -13.16 -7.99
CA THR A 239 11.37 -13.66 -8.70
C THR A 239 12.22 -14.60 -7.84
N ASP A 240 13.07 -15.39 -8.49
CA ASP A 240 14.08 -16.19 -7.80
C ASP A 240 15.14 -15.25 -7.21
N GLY A 241 15.02 -14.96 -5.92
CA GLY A 241 15.97 -14.10 -5.23
C GLY A 241 15.63 -13.79 -3.78
N SER A 242 16.53 -13.02 -3.17
CA SER A 242 16.46 -12.47 -1.81
C SER A 242 15.80 -11.09 -1.77
N ARG A 243 14.96 -10.72 -2.74
CA ARG A 243 14.28 -9.41 -2.70
C ARG A 243 13.06 -9.51 -1.78
N CYS A 244 12.83 -8.46 -1.00
CA CYS A 244 11.56 -8.28 -0.31
C CYS A 244 10.48 -7.95 -1.36
N HIS A 245 9.30 -8.53 -1.21
CA HIS A 245 8.15 -8.24 -2.08
C HIS A 245 7.08 -7.45 -1.33
N ASP A 246 6.19 -6.81 -2.07
CA ASP A 246 4.99 -6.22 -1.51
C ASP A 246 4.01 -7.34 -1.08
N SER A 247 3.63 -7.41 0.20
CA SER A 247 2.65 -8.40 0.70
C SER A 247 1.24 -8.20 0.12
N HIS A 248 0.95 -7.06 -0.51
CA HIS A 248 -0.31 -6.77 -1.18
C HIS A 248 -0.54 -7.63 -2.44
N GLU A 249 0.46 -7.76 -3.31
CA GLU A 249 0.37 -8.53 -4.56
C GLU A 249 0.04 -10.02 -4.36
N PRO A 250 0.73 -10.77 -3.47
CA PRO A 250 0.38 -12.16 -3.18
C PRO A 250 -0.97 -12.26 -2.46
N LEU A 251 -1.37 -11.27 -1.66
CA LEU A 251 -2.73 -11.24 -1.09
C LEU A 251 -3.77 -11.19 -2.20
N LEU A 252 -3.62 -10.32 -3.20
CA LEU A 252 -4.53 -10.27 -4.35
C LEU A 252 -4.61 -11.61 -5.10
N GLY A 253 -3.46 -12.25 -5.32
CA GLY A 253 -3.39 -13.59 -5.94
C GLY A 253 -4.16 -14.63 -5.14
N ILE A 254 -3.95 -14.67 -3.82
CA ILE A 254 -4.62 -15.61 -2.92
C ILE A 254 -6.13 -15.33 -2.82
N LEU A 255 -6.56 -14.07 -2.74
CA LEU A 255 -7.99 -13.71 -2.76
C LEU A 255 -8.67 -14.16 -4.06
N CYS A 256 -7.99 -14.01 -5.20
CA CYS A 256 -8.49 -14.54 -6.48
C CYS A 256 -8.60 -16.07 -6.48
N LEU A 257 -7.62 -16.78 -5.90
CA LEU A 257 -7.68 -18.23 -5.72
C LEU A 257 -8.87 -18.64 -4.83
N LEU A 258 -9.03 -17.99 -3.68
CA LEU A 258 -10.11 -18.23 -2.74
C LEU A 258 -11.50 -18.07 -3.38
N GLN A 259 -11.69 -17.03 -4.21
CA GLN A 259 -12.92 -16.84 -4.96
C GLN A 259 -13.20 -17.98 -5.95
N LYS A 260 -12.16 -18.56 -6.58
CA LYS A 260 -12.31 -19.75 -7.46
C LYS A 260 -12.66 -21.02 -6.67
N LEU A 261 -12.15 -21.14 -5.44
CA LEU A 261 -12.36 -22.31 -4.58
C LEU A 261 -13.68 -22.25 -3.78
N ASP A 262 -14.37 -21.10 -3.79
CA ASP A 262 -15.64 -20.89 -3.11
C ASP A 262 -16.84 -21.03 -4.09
N PRO A 263 -17.44 -22.23 -4.20
CA PRO A 263 -18.54 -22.48 -5.14
C PRO A 263 -19.78 -21.62 -4.84
N GLY A 264 -19.93 -21.14 -3.60
CA GLY A 264 -21.04 -20.29 -3.18
C GLY A 264 -20.84 -18.81 -3.47
N LYS A 265 -19.66 -18.40 -3.98
CA LYS A 265 -19.28 -17.01 -4.23
C LYS A 265 -19.53 -16.07 -3.03
N LYS A 266 -19.47 -16.61 -1.81
CA LYS A 266 -19.64 -15.85 -0.56
C LYS A 266 -18.48 -14.88 -0.32
N LEU A 267 -17.33 -15.16 -0.93
CA LEU A 267 -16.15 -14.28 -0.91
C LEU A 267 -16.12 -13.25 -2.03
N GLU A 268 -16.99 -13.37 -3.03
CA GLU A 268 -17.09 -12.36 -4.08
C GLU A 268 -17.93 -11.19 -3.57
N ASN A 269 -17.28 -10.04 -3.38
CA ASN A 269 -17.99 -8.78 -3.21
C ASN A 269 -17.80 -7.95 -4.48
N LYS A 270 -18.81 -7.17 -4.81
CA LYS A 270 -18.81 -6.30 -5.99
C LYS A 270 -18.82 -4.85 -5.51
N LEU A 271 -18.10 -4.00 -6.21
CA LEU A 271 -18.10 -2.56 -5.94
C LEU A 271 -18.97 -1.91 -7.00
N ILE A 272 -20.06 -1.27 -6.58
CA ILE A 272 -20.91 -0.48 -7.46
C ILE A 272 -20.33 0.93 -7.47
N VAL A 273 -20.02 1.44 -8.66
CA VAL A 273 -19.49 2.80 -8.85
C VAL A 273 -20.53 3.60 -9.62
N LYS A 274 -21.02 4.68 -9.00
CA LYS A 274 -21.97 5.63 -9.57
C LYS A 274 -21.25 6.93 -9.85
N ASN A 275 -21.17 7.30 -11.11
CA ASN A 275 -20.58 8.57 -11.53
C ASN A 275 -21.71 9.55 -11.87
N TYR A 276 -21.74 10.70 -11.20
CA TYR A 276 -22.72 11.74 -11.43
C TYR A 276 -22.14 12.85 -12.30
N TYR A 277 -22.92 13.25 -13.30
CA TYR A 277 -22.50 14.18 -14.34
C TYR A 277 -23.39 15.42 -14.39
N GLU A 278 -22.79 16.58 -14.63
CA GLU A 278 -23.49 17.82 -14.99
C GLU A 278 -23.18 18.15 -16.46
N HIS A 279 -24.22 18.39 -17.25
CA HIS A 279 -24.13 18.75 -18.66
C HIS A 279 -24.03 20.28 -18.83
N PRO A 280 -23.57 20.80 -19.99
CA PRO A 280 -23.51 22.23 -20.28
C PRO A 280 -24.84 22.97 -20.08
N ASP A 281 -25.97 22.30 -20.32
CA ASP A 281 -27.32 22.82 -20.13
C ASP A 281 -27.82 22.73 -18.67
N LYS A 282 -26.94 22.35 -17.73
CA LYS A 282 -27.22 22.11 -16.30
C LYS A 282 -28.15 20.95 -16.00
N SER A 283 -28.49 20.12 -16.99
CA SER A 283 -29.12 18.83 -16.72
C SER A 283 -28.14 17.90 -15.98
N LYS A 284 -28.69 16.97 -15.20
CA LYS A 284 -27.91 15.99 -14.44
C LYS A 284 -28.19 14.59 -14.94
N SER A 285 -27.15 13.76 -15.01
CA SER A 285 -27.29 12.32 -15.26
C SER A 285 -26.30 11.53 -14.41
N PHE A 286 -26.42 10.20 -14.42
CA PHE A 286 -25.42 9.34 -13.80
C PHE A 286 -25.16 8.11 -14.67
N SER A 287 -24.01 7.47 -14.48
CA SER A 287 -23.75 6.10 -14.91
C SER A 287 -23.52 5.22 -13.70
N GLU A 288 -23.80 3.94 -13.84
CA GLU A 288 -23.54 2.93 -12.83
C GLU A 288 -22.77 1.78 -13.48
N GLU A 289 -21.68 1.37 -12.85
CA GLU A 289 -20.91 0.21 -13.26
C GLU A 289 -20.62 -0.70 -12.08
N GLU A 290 -20.60 -2.01 -12.36
CA GLU A 290 -20.20 -3.01 -11.39
C GLU A 290 -18.72 -3.36 -11.62
N VAL A 291 -17.87 -2.92 -10.72
CA VAL A 291 -16.43 -3.22 -10.75
C VAL A 291 -16.16 -4.50 -9.97
N LYS A 292 -15.43 -5.42 -10.61
CA LYS A 292 -15.00 -6.65 -9.95
C LYS A 292 -14.01 -6.31 -8.84
N HIS A 293 -14.49 -6.38 -7.61
CA HIS A 293 -13.71 -6.11 -6.41
C HIS A 293 -13.18 -7.44 -5.85
N ARG A 294 -11.88 -7.52 -5.57
CA ARG A 294 -11.25 -8.76 -5.08
C ARG A 294 -11.45 -8.98 -3.57
N GLY A 295 -12.39 -8.25 -2.97
CA GLY A 295 -12.62 -8.25 -1.52
C GLY A 295 -11.60 -7.42 -0.72
N LEU A 296 -10.84 -6.56 -1.39
CA LEU A 296 -9.80 -5.71 -0.80
C LEU A 296 -10.03 -4.25 -1.18
N ILE A 297 -10.26 -3.39 -0.19
CA ILE A 297 -10.32 -1.94 -0.38
C ILE A 297 -8.89 -1.39 -0.39
N GLU A 298 -8.51 -0.68 -1.44
CA GLU A 298 -7.20 -0.05 -1.56
C GLU A 298 -7.30 1.45 -1.25
N LEU A 299 -6.79 1.84 -0.09
CA LEU A 299 -6.76 3.23 0.35
C LEU A 299 -5.45 3.89 -0.07
N PRO A 300 -5.49 5.18 -0.47
CA PRO A 300 -4.28 5.93 -0.76
C PRO A 300 -3.39 6.06 0.49
N PRO A 301 -2.12 6.47 0.32
CA PRO A 301 -1.22 6.69 1.45
C PRO A 301 -1.79 7.68 2.48
N PRO A 302 -1.37 7.55 3.76
CA PRO A 302 -1.69 8.55 4.76
C PRO A 302 -1.20 9.96 4.35
N THR A 303 -1.91 10.99 4.75
CA THR A 303 -1.65 12.40 4.43
C THR A 303 -1.07 13.06 5.68
N LYS A 304 -0.65 14.33 5.56
CA LYS A 304 -0.13 15.08 6.71
C LYS A 304 -1.23 15.80 7.51
N LYS A 305 -2.51 15.50 7.25
CA LYS A 305 -3.63 16.11 7.98
C LYS A 305 -3.56 15.69 9.45
N GLU A 306 -3.91 16.60 10.37
CA GLU A 306 -3.81 16.37 11.82
C GLU A 306 -4.69 15.20 12.30
N GLU A 307 -5.76 14.86 11.56
CA GLU A 307 -6.70 13.77 11.89
C GLU A 307 -6.83 12.75 10.76
N ASP A 308 -5.74 12.05 10.46
CA ASP A 308 -5.77 10.91 9.53
C ASP A 308 -6.32 9.66 10.24
N THR A 309 -7.61 9.39 10.05
CA THR A 309 -8.30 8.21 10.61
C THR A 309 -8.79 7.30 9.50
N LEU A 310 -8.88 5.99 9.78
CA LEU A 310 -9.41 5.03 8.82
C LEU A 310 -10.84 5.38 8.36
N ASN A 311 -11.67 5.91 9.25
CA ASN A 311 -13.04 6.32 8.92
C ASN A 311 -13.06 7.45 7.90
N ASN A 312 -12.22 8.47 8.09
CA ASN A 312 -12.09 9.58 7.15
C ASN A 312 -11.61 9.08 5.79
N ARG A 313 -10.69 8.11 5.75
CA ARG A 313 -10.19 7.53 4.50
C ARG A 313 -11.20 6.67 3.77
N LEU A 314 -12.00 5.90 4.51
CA LEU A 314 -13.11 5.18 3.92
C LEU A 314 -14.14 6.16 3.37
N LEU A 315 -14.47 7.24 4.09
CA LEU A 315 -15.38 8.27 3.58
C LEU A 315 -14.85 8.88 2.27
N GLU A 316 -13.58 9.31 2.23
CA GLU A 316 -12.93 9.84 1.01
C GLU A 316 -12.88 8.80 -0.14
N TYR A 317 -12.74 7.51 0.17
CA TYR A 317 -12.73 6.44 -0.83
C TYR A 317 -14.11 6.14 -1.41
N PHE A 318 -15.15 6.13 -0.56
CA PHE A 318 -16.51 5.78 -0.98
C PHE A 318 -17.29 6.98 -1.55
N ILE A 319 -16.95 8.20 -1.16
CA ILE A 319 -17.54 9.44 -1.67
C ILE A 319 -16.39 10.34 -2.09
N HIS A 320 -16.20 10.45 -3.41
CA HIS A 320 -15.11 11.23 -3.97
C HIS A 320 -15.66 12.33 -4.87
N GLU A 321 -15.58 13.57 -4.39
CA GLU A 321 -15.87 14.75 -5.20
C GLU A 321 -14.76 14.90 -6.25
N GLN A 322 -15.16 14.98 -7.51
CA GLN A 322 -14.27 15.13 -8.66
C GLN A 322 -14.65 16.39 -9.42
N ASP A 323 -13.73 16.93 -10.21
CA ASP A 323 -14.05 18.01 -11.16
C ASP A 323 -13.18 17.78 -12.41
N TYR A 324 -13.58 16.79 -13.20
CA TYR A 324 -12.95 16.55 -14.50
C TYR A 324 -13.98 16.42 -15.61
N GLU A 325 -13.59 16.96 -16.77
CA GLU A 325 -14.34 16.83 -18.01
C GLU A 325 -14.19 15.40 -18.54
N VAL A 326 -15.32 14.76 -18.84
CA VAL A 326 -15.29 13.39 -19.38
C VAL A 326 -15.07 13.46 -20.88
N GLU A 327 -13.92 12.96 -21.32
CA GLU A 327 -13.66 12.80 -22.75
C GLU A 327 -14.54 11.68 -23.31
N GLN A 328 -15.28 11.96 -24.38
CA GLN A 328 -16.01 10.95 -25.11
C GLN A 328 -15.28 10.56 -26.39
N TYR A 329 -15.32 9.27 -26.69
CA TYR A 329 -14.85 8.68 -27.92
C TYR A 329 -16.00 8.01 -28.64
N VAL A 330 -16.15 8.26 -29.93
CA VAL A 330 -17.04 7.49 -30.80
C VAL A 330 -16.19 6.48 -31.55
N GLU A 331 -16.55 5.20 -31.48
CA GLU A 331 -15.98 4.17 -32.34
C GLU A 331 -16.62 4.24 -33.71
N ILE A 332 -15.84 4.58 -34.73
CA ILE A 332 -16.25 4.63 -36.13
C ILE A 332 -15.60 3.45 -36.84
N GLU A 333 -16.41 2.52 -37.32
CA GLU A 333 -15.93 1.45 -38.17
C GLU A 333 -16.00 1.87 -39.64
N LYS A 334 -14.86 1.82 -40.34
CA LYS A 334 -14.80 2.07 -41.79
C LYS A 334 -13.92 1.03 -42.45
N LYS A 335 -14.53 0.18 -43.29
CA LYS A 335 -13.87 -0.92 -44.01
C LYS A 335 -13.14 -1.91 -43.08
N GLY A 336 -13.76 -2.27 -41.94
CA GLY A 336 -13.18 -3.21 -40.97
C GLY A 336 -12.12 -2.61 -40.05
N VAL A 337 -11.87 -1.30 -40.11
CA VAL A 337 -11.00 -0.59 -39.17
C VAL A 337 -11.87 0.18 -38.18
N ILE A 338 -11.75 -0.13 -36.89
CA ILE A 338 -12.39 0.60 -35.79
C ILE A 338 -11.47 1.74 -35.35
N ALA A 339 -11.91 2.98 -35.52
CA ALA A 339 -11.21 4.18 -35.06
C ALA A 339 -11.96 4.83 -33.90
N LYS A 340 -11.27 5.11 -32.78
CA LYS A 340 -11.81 5.92 -31.67
C LYS A 340 -11.57 7.40 -31.96
N VAL A 341 -12.63 8.14 -32.26
CA VAL A 341 -12.56 9.58 -32.52
C VAL A 341 -13.03 10.34 -31.29
N LYS A 342 -12.15 11.18 -30.73
CA LYS A 342 -12.48 12.07 -29.62
C LYS A 342 -13.43 13.17 -30.09
N LEU A 343 -14.54 13.36 -29.36
CA LEU A 343 -15.47 14.46 -29.64
C LEU A 343 -14.86 15.81 -29.20
N ALA A 344 -15.14 16.88 -29.96
CA ALA A 344 -14.47 18.17 -29.81
C ALA A 344 -14.95 19.00 -28.61
N THR A 345 -16.10 18.67 -28.03
CA THR A 345 -16.64 19.36 -26.84
C THR A 345 -16.88 18.34 -25.74
N PRO A 346 -16.43 18.62 -24.50
CA PRO A 346 -16.81 17.82 -23.36
C PRO A 346 -18.33 17.97 -23.16
N GLU A 347 -19.07 16.87 -23.30
CA GLU A 347 -20.53 16.87 -23.13
C GLU A 347 -20.94 16.99 -21.67
N LYS A 348 -20.06 16.65 -20.71
CA LYS A 348 -20.41 16.61 -19.29
C LYS A 348 -19.18 16.61 -18.38
N THR A 349 -19.35 17.13 -17.17
CA THR A 349 -18.35 17.11 -16.08
C THR A 349 -18.76 16.07 -15.05
N CYS A 350 -17.85 15.17 -14.69
CA CYS A 350 -18.04 14.30 -13.52
C CYS A 350 -17.78 15.10 -12.27
N TYR A 351 -18.81 15.32 -11.44
CA TYR A 351 -18.69 16.11 -10.22
C TYR A 351 -18.67 15.27 -8.94
N LEU A 352 -19.12 14.01 -9.03
CA LEU A 352 -19.18 13.11 -7.89
C LEU A 352 -19.05 11.66 -8.36
N GLU A 353 -18.15 10.93 -7.72
CA GLU A 353 -18.07 9.48 -7.80
C GLU A 353 -18.46 8.89 -6.43
N GLU A 354 -19.53 8.11 -6.43
CA GLU A 354 -20.00 7.36 -5.26
C GLU A 354 -19.70 5.88 -5.48
N ARG A 355 -19.10 5.24 -4.49
CA ARG A 355 -18.85 3.80 -4.48
C ARG A 355 -19.72 3.18 -3.41
N LYS A 356 -20.15 1.93 -3.60
CA LYS A 356 -20.76 1.09 -2.55
C LYS A 356 -20.36 -0.35 -2.71
N LEU A 357 -20.18 -1.04 -1.60
CA LEU A 357 -20.08 -2.50 -1.61
C LEU A 357 -21.47 -3.08 -1.85
N ARG A 358 -21.59 -4.10 -2.71
CA ARG A 358 -22.88 -4.71 -2.98
C ARG A 358 -23.53 -5.29 -1.72
N ILE A 359 -22.72 -5.92 -0.87
CA ILE A 359 -23.13 -6.47 0.43
C ILE A 359 -22.04 -6.26 1.47
N SER A 360 -22.39 -6.36 2.75
CA SER A 360 -21.44 -6.43 3.85
C SER A 360 -20.79 -7.82 3.96
N SER A 361 -19.52 -7.94 3.55
CA SER A 361 -18.77 -9.19 3.60
C SER A 361 -18.44 -9.61 5.04
N ASN A 362 -18.29 -10.92 5.27
CA ASN A 362 -17.89 -11.44 6.59
C ASN A 362 -16.43 -11.13 6.94
N ASN A 363 -15.57 -11.00 5.92
CA ASN A 363 -14.17 -10.63 6.04
C ASN A 363 -13.95 -9.40 5.16
N LEU A 364 -13.47 -8.32 5.74
CA LEU A 364 -13.18 -7.05 5.09
C LEU A 364 -11.68 -6.80 5.16
N PHE A 365 -11.03 -6.75 3.99
CA PHE A 365 -9.62 -6.39 3.90
C PHE A 365 -9.47 -4.97 3.42
N ILE A 366 -8.50 -4.27 4.01
CA ILE A 366 -8.13 -2.91 3.65
C ILE A 366 -6.61 -2.86 3.49
N ASN A 367 -6.13 -2.44 2.33
CA ASN A 367 -4.73 -2.12 2.09
C ASN A 367 -4.55 -0.59 2.19
N ILE A 368 -3.56 -0.15 2.97
CA ILE A 368 -3.16 1.26 3.06
C ILE A 368 -1.86 1.38 2.27
N GLN A 369 -1.90 2.03 1.10
CA GLN A 369 -0.79 2.08 0.15
C GLN A 369 0.42 2.86 0.69
N ARG A 370 1.27 2.22 1.49
CA ARG A 370 2.44 2.84 2.13
C ARG A 370 3.71 2.88 1.27
N TYR A 371 3.70 2.25 0.09
CA TYR A 371 4.90 2.01 -0.72
C TYR A 371 5.42 3.24 -1.49
N PHE A 372 4.77 4.38 -1.39
CA PHE A 372 5.20 5.61 -2.05
C PHE A 372 6.08 6.46 -1.12
N GLY A 373 7.40 6.36 -1.25
CA GLY A 373 8.35 7.28 -0.58
C GLY A 373 8.46 7.11 0.95
N THR A 374 8.53 8.22 1.70
CA THR A 374 8.65 8.22 3.19
C THR A 374 7.31 8.03 3.90
N GLU A 375 6.24 7.74 3.15
CA GLU A 375 4.86 7.71 3.65
C GLU A 375 4.56 6.50 4.53
N TYR A 376 5.38 5.44 4.46
CA TYR A 376 5.31 4.31 5.39
C TYR A 376 5.46 4.72 6.86
N LEU A 377 6.07 5.87 7.14
CA LEU A 377 6.24 6.40 8.50
C LEU A 377 5.01 7.13 9.04
N LYS A 378 4.08 7.57 8.18
CA LYS A 378 2.92 8.35 8.59
C LYS A 378 1.93 7.46 9.34
N GLU A 379 1.39 7.95 10.44
CA GLU A 379 0.42 7.21 11.25
C GLU A 379 -1.01 7.46 10.77
N ILE A 380 -1.87 6.45 10.91
CA ILE A 380 -3.32 6.56 10.69
C ILE A 380 -4.04 5.90 11.87
N GLU A 381 -5.05 6.54 12.43
CA GLU A 381 -5.81 5.93 13.52
C GLU A 381 -6.70 4.79 12.98
N ILE A 382 -6.54 3.59 13.51
CA ILE A 382 -7.29 2.39 13.11
C ILE A 382 -8.08 1.89 14.31
N PRO A 383 -9.42 1.96 14.27
CA PRO A 383 -10.23 1.55 15.40
C PRO A 383 -10.31 0.03 15.50
N PHE A 384 -10.30 -0.52 16.72
CA PHE A 384 -10.52 -1.96 16.93
C PHE A 384 -11.94 -2.39 16.54
N ARG A 385 -12.89 -1.45 16.56
CA ARG A 385 -14.26 -1.66 16.09
C ARG A 385 -14.58 -0.65 14.99
N LEU A 386 -14.86 -1.15 13.80
CA LEU A 386 -15.21 -0.35 12.64
C LEU A 386 -16.71 -0.42 12.41
N GLU A 387 -17.37 0.73 12.39
CA GLU A 387 -18.81 0.86 12.15
C GLU A 387 -19.01 1.47 10.76
N LEU A 388 -19.63 0.71 9.86
CA LEU A 388 -20.00 1.18 8.53
C LEU A 388 -21.51 1.36 8.47
N ASN A 389 -21.96 2.58 8.20
CA ASN A 389 -23.39 2.91 8.07
C ASN A 389 -23.99 2.38 6.75
N GLU A 390 -25.29 2.63 6.53
CA GLU A 390 -26.00 2.14 5.33
C GLU A 390 -25.39 2.66 4.01
N ASN A 391 -24.73 3.82 4.01
CA ASN A 391 -24.23 4.45 2.78
C ASN A 391 -23.05 3.71 2.15
N TYR A 392 -22.39 2.81 2.88
CA TYR A 392 -21.30 1.99 2.34
C TYR A 392 -21.78 0.78 1.55
N PHE A 393 -23.08 0.45 1.62
CA PHE A 393 -23.62 -0.79 1.06
C PHE A 393 -24.87 -0.57 0.21
N GLU A 394 -25.00 -1.27 -0.92
CA GLU A 394 -26.21 -1.23 -1.75
C GLU A 394 -27.43 -1.88 -1.07
N ASP A 395 -27.22 -2.82 -0.15
CA ASP A 395 -28.30 -3.42 0.63
C ASP A 395 -28.78 -2.53 1.79
N ASN A 396 -28.21 -1.32 1.93
CA ASN A 396 -28.54 -0.32 2.95
C ASN A 396 -28.52 -0.88 4.37
N LYS A 397 -27.58 -1.78 4.69
CA LYS A 397 -27.43 -2.32 6.04
C LYS A 397 -26.24 -1.74 6.77
N ARG A 398 -26.48 -1.15 7.93
CA ARG A 398 -25.43 -0.85 8.89
C ARG A 398 -24.73 -2.13 9.33
N THR A 399 -23.40 -2.12 9.36
CA THR A 399 -22.59 -3.26 9.75
C THR A 399 -21.46 -2.86 10.70
N SER A 400 -21.25 -3.69 11.72
CA SER A 400 -20.14 -3.58 12.66
C SER A 400 -19.08 -4.63 12.36
N TYR A 401 -17.83 -4.24 12.52
CA TYR A 401 -16.66 -5.04 12.24
C TYR A 401 -15.66 -4.98 13.39
N GLU A 402 -14.99 -6.09 13.66
CA GLU A 402 -13.94 -6.21 14.67
C GLU A 402 -12.57 -6.46 14.03
N LEU A 403 -11.58 -5.68 14.43
CA LEU A 403 -10.20 -5.82 13.99
C LEU A 403 -9.65 -7.16 14.49
N CYS A 404 -9.31 -8.05 13.56
CA CYS A 404 -8.81 -9.38 13.89
C CYS A 404 -7.32 -9.53 13.57
N ASN A 405 -6.86 -8.97 12.46
CA ASN A 405 -5.46 -9.09 12.06
C ASN A 405 -4.99 -7.80 11.39
N PHE A 406 -3.68 -7.53 11.47
CA PHE A 406 -3.04 -6.55 10.60
C PHE A 406 -1.57 -6.88 10.37
N ILE A 407 -1.03 -6.42 9.24
CA ILE A 407 0.40 -6.51 8.90
C ILE A 407 1.01 -5.13 9.08
N VAL A 408 2.21 -5.07 9.64
CA VAL A 408 3.01 -3.85 9.72
C VAL A 408 4.27 -4.04 8.89
N PHE A 409 4.60 -3.03 8.08
CA PHE A 409 5.87 -2.95 7.38
C PHE A 409 6.81 -1.98 8.10
N THR A 410 8.00 -2.43 8.48
CA THR A 410 9.00 -1.64 9.22
C THR A 410 10.10 -1.08 8.32
N GLY A 411 9.88 -1.01 7.01
CA GLY A 411 10.81 -0.46 6.02
C GLY A 411 11.64 -1.51 5.27
N ASN A 412 11.93 -2.65 5.89
CA ASN A 412 12.59 -3.79 5.24
C ASN A 412 12.04 -5.16 5.68
N HIS A 413 11.09 -5.15 6.62
CA HIS A 413 10.60 -6.35 7.29
C HIS A 413 9.11 -6.24 7.53
N TYR A 414 8.43 -7.39 7.53
CA TYR A 414 7.01 -7.48 7.77
C TYR A 414 6.72 -8.37 8.97
N VAL A 415 5.78 -7.91 9.78
CA VAL A 415 5.27 -8.67 10.92
C VAL A 415 3.75 -8.65 10.90
N ALA A 416 3.13 -9.69 11.44
CA ALA A 416 1.68 -9.76 11.60
C ALA A 416 1.28 -9.66 13.07
N TYR A 417 0.18 -8.97 13.34
CA TYR A 417 -0.51 -8.97 14.61
C TYR A 417 -1.84 -9.70 14.42
N VAL A 418 -2.08 -10.71 15.24
CA VAL A 418 -3.17 -11.68 15.05
C VAL A 418 -3.93 -11.82 16.37
N LYS A 419 -5.25 -11.63 16.33
CA LYS A 419 -6.14 -11.79 17.48
C LYS A 419 -6.72 -13.21 17.53
N LYS A 420 -6.69 -13.83 18.71
CA LYS A 420 -7.34 -15.13 18.99
C LYS A 420 -8.03 -15.10 20.35
N GLY A 421 -9.36 -15.14 20.33
CA GLY A 421 -10.14 -14.80 21.53
C GLY A 421 -9.82 -13.36 21.95
N ASP A 422 -9.52 -13.15 23.21
CA ASP A 422 -9.17 -11.82 23.76
C ASP A 422 -7.67 -11.51 23.71
N ASN A 423 -6.85 -12.42 23.19
CA ASN A 423 -5.40 -12.30 23.19
C ASN A 423 -4.87 -11.89 21.83
N TRP A 424 -3.85 -11.05 21.83
CA TRP A 424 -3.11 -10.66 20.64
C TRP A 424 -1.73 -11.32 20.61
N PHE A 425 -1.29 -11.66 19.41
CA PHE A 425 0.00 -12.28 19.16
C PHE A 425 0.73 -11.48 18.08
N LEU A 426 2.00 -11.18 18.34
CA LEU A 426 2.96 -10.71 17.34
C LEU A 426 3.60 -11.94 16.69
N CYS A 427 3.41 -12.10 15.38
CA CYS A 427 4.05 -13.11 14.55
C CYS A 427 5.17 -12.45 13.73
N ASP A 428 6.40 -12.62 14.20
CA ASP A 428 7.64 -12.13 13.59
C ASP A 428 8.49 -13.33 13.15
N ASP A 429 8.23 -13.77 11.92
CA ASP A 429 8.80 -14.98 11.34
C ASP A 429 8.61 -16.22 12.26
N LYS A 430 9.73 -16.76 12.76
CA LYS A 430 9.76 -17.92 13.67
C LYS A 430 9.38 -17.56 15.10
N ASN A 431 9.34 -16.27 15.43
CA ASN A 431 9.05 -15.80 16.78
C ASN A 431 7.57 -15.42 16.85
N VAL A 432 6.81 -16.14 17.67
CA VAL A 432 5.45 -15.76 18.02
C VAL A 432 5.40 -15.45 19.50
N ALA A 433 4.89 -14.28 19.86
CA ALA A 433 4.81 -13.83 21.24
C ALA A 433 3.46 -13.18 21.53
N PRO A 434 2.88 -13.38 22.74
CA PRO A 434 1.73 -12.59 23.16
C PRO A 434 2.11 -11.11 23.28
N VAL A 435 1.16 -10.22 22.99
CA VAL A 435 1.36 -8.78 23.05
C VAL A 435 0.15 -8.11 23.71
N ASP A 436 0.39 -7.09 24.53
CA ASP A 436 -0.67 -6.35 25.21
C ASP A 436 -1.41 -5.39 24.26
N SER A 437 -2.63 -5.01 24.63
CA SER A 437 -3.50 -4.19 23.80
C SER A 437 -2.95 -2.78 23.54
N ASP A 438 -2.17 -2.19 24.46
CA ASP A 438 -1.60 -0.85 24.28
C ASP A 438 -0.51 -0.88 23.22
N THR A 439 0.34 -1.91 23.25
CA THR A 439 1.33 -2.16 22.19
C THR A 439 0.64 -2.39 20.85
N VAL A 440 -0.44 -3.17 20.80
CA VAL A 440 -1.23 -3.40 19.57
C VAL A 440 -1.81 -2.09 19.04
N LEU A 441 -2.39 -1.26 19.92
CA LEU A 441 -2.95 0.04 19.57
C LEU A 441 -1.89 0.99 19.00
N ALA A 442 -0.68 1.01 19.58
CA ALA A 442 0.42 1.79 19.05
C ALA A 442 0.88 1.28 17.67
N LYS A 443 0.90 -0.03 17.47
CA LYS A 443 1.38 -0.66 16.23
C LYS A 443 0.37 -0.62 15.10
N THR A 444 -0.93 -0.65 15.39
CA THR A 444 -1.97 -0.57 14.36
C THR A 444 -1.94 0.75 13.61
N LYS A 445 -1.39 1.82 14.21
CA LYS A 445 -1.21 3.11 13.52
C LYS A 445 -0.32 3.05 12.28
N LYS A 446 0.53 2.03 12.20
CA LYS A 446 1.45 1.76 11.08
C LYS A 446 1.02 0.54 10.27
N ALA A 447 -0.22 0.08 10.44
CA ALA A 447 -0.71 -1.06 9.68
C ALA A 447 -0.69 -0.78 8.18
N TYR A 448 -0.22 -1.78 7.44
CA TYR A 448 -0.15 -1.83 6.00
C TYR A 448 -1.39 -2.51 5.41
N ILE A 449 -1.66 -3.74 5.85
CA ILE A 449 -2.89 -4.48 5.50
C ILE A 449 -3.65 -4.75 6.78
N VAL A 450 -4.96 -4.53 6.74
CA VAL A 450 -5.87 -4.68 7.87
C VAL A 450 -6.97 -5.66 7.50
N HIS A 451 -7.31 -6.56 8.42
CA HIS A 451 -8.41 -7.50 8.29
C HIS A 451 -9.40 -7.34 9.44
N TYR A 452 -10.64 -7.04 9.05
CA TYR A 452 -11.79 -6.94 9.90
C TYR A 452 -12.73 -8.12 9.68
N LYS A 453 -13.26 -8.68 10.77
CA LYS A 453 -14.32 -9.68 10.73
C LYS A 453 -15.65 -9.04 11.09
N LYS A 454 -16.71 -9.33 10.33
CA LYS A 454 -18.06 -8.86 10.64
C LYS A 454 -18.52 -9.40 11.99
N CYS A 455 -19.04 -8.53 12.85
CA CYS A 455 -19.68 -8.92 14.10
C CYS A 455 -20.97 -9.70 13.78
N SER A 456 -21.18 -10.82 14.48
CA SER A 456 -22.37 -11.68 14.32
C SER A 456 -23.64 -11.02 14.81
#